data_AF-A0AA43LPY5-F1
#
_entry.id   AF-A0AA43LPY5-F1
#
_cell.length_a   1.000
_cell.length_b   1.000
_cell.length_c   1.000
_cell.angle_alpha   90.00
_cell.angle_beta   90.00
_cell.angle_gamma   90.00
#
_symmetry.space_group_name_H-M   'P 1'
#
loop_
_entity.id
_entity.type
_entity.pdbx_description
1 polymer ?
#
loop_
_entity_poly.entity_id
_entity_poly.type
_entity_poly.pdbx_seq_one_letter_code
_entity_poly.pdbx_strand_id
1 'polypeptide(L)'
;MLSIVSKGELLPNIQTEWIDSFKSDLSNQLVDILLDIYAQSEIRRHSHFSILLADTIFIHDSLNEDALSIKCAHLVQMGKYGLAQKAYTLFQKEYKTLFNSSFPHSFEQVINK
;
A
#
# COMPACT_ATOMS: atom_id res chain seq x y z
N MET A 1 12.06 -31.37 -31.84
CA MET A 1 12.24 -31.01 -30.42
C MET A 1 13.42 -30.07 -30.20
N LEU A 2 14.60 -30.29 -30.81
CA LEU A 2 15.73 -29.35 -30.71
C LEU A 2 15.58 -28.03 -31.51
N SER A 3 14.65 -27.96 -32.47
CA SER A 3 14.44 -26.79 -33.35
C SER A 3 13.59 -25.66 -32.73
N ILE A 4 12.93 -25.92 -31.60
CA ILE A 4 12.16 -24.90 -30.87
C ILE A 4 13.11 -24.08 -29.97
N VAL A 5 14.10 -24.75 -29.39
CA VAL A 5 15.08 -24.14 -28.47
C VAL A 5 16.09 -23.24 -29.21
N SER A 6 16.29 -23.45 -30.52
CA SER A 6 17.28 -22.72 -31.31
C SER A 6 16.81 -21.38 -31.89
N LYS A 7 15.56 -20.94 -31.61
CA LYS A 7 14.94 -19.78 -32.28
C LYS A 7 15.01 -18.46 -31.49
N GLY A 8 15.76 -18.41 -30.39
CA GLY A 8 15.94 -17.19 -29.59
C GLY A 8 15.06 -17.13 -28.34
N GLU A 9 15.06 -15.98 -27.68
CA GLU A 9 14.36 -15.74 -26.41
C GLU A 9 12.93 -16.28 -26.42
N LEU A 10 12.55 -16.94 -25.32
CA LEU A 10 11.15 -17.25 -25.08
C LEU A 10 10.47 -15.95 -24.67
N LEU A 11 9.58 -15.45 -25.54
CA LEU A 11 8.66 -14.32 -25.28
C LEU A 11 9.28 -12.91 -25.16
N PRO A 12 10.14 -12.47 -26.10
CA PRO A 12 10.76 -11.14 -26.09
C PRO A 12 9.79 -9.98 -26.40
N ASN A 13 8.50 -10.29 -26.66
CA ASN A 13 7.52 -9.32 -27.15
C ASN A 13 6.20 -9.33 -26.34
N ILE A 14 6.20 -9.87 -25.12
CA ILE A 14 5.05 -9.78 -24.23
C ILE A 14 5.11 -8.43 -23.48
N GLN A 15 4.72 -7.37 -24.19
CA GLN A 15 3.94 -6.29 -23.58
C GLN A 15 2.48 -6.71 -23.72
N THR A 16 1.93 -7.37 -22.72
CA THR A 16 0.55 -7.82 -22.77
C THR A 16 -0.20 -7.35 -21.54
N GLU A 17 -1.27 -6.59 -21.79
CA GLU A 17 -2.20 -6.05 -20.79
C GLU A 17 -2.73 -7.09 -19.79
N TRP A 18 -2.70 -8.39 -20.13
CA TRP A 18 -3.07 -9.48 -19.21
C TRP A 18 -2.12 -9.61 -17.99
N ILE A 19 -0.85 -9.21 -18.14
CA ILE A 19 0.13 -9.25 -17.03
C ILE A 19 -0.14 -8.09 -16.06
N ASP A 20 -0.48 -6.92 -16.57
CA ASP A 20 -0.72 -5.74 -15.73
C ASP A 20 -2.07 -5.86 -15.00
N SER A 21 -3.10 -6.41 -15.66
CA SER A 21 -4.35 -6.79 -14.99
C SER A 21 -4.14 -7.88 -13.93
N PHE A 22 -3.39 -8.95 -14.23
CA PHE A 22 -3.04 -9.97 -13.23
C PHE A 22 -2.28 -9.39 -12.03
N LYS A 23 -1.29 -8.51 -12.26
CA LYS A 23 -0.55 -7.83 -11.19
C LYS A 23 -1.46 -6.95 -10.34
N SER A 24 -2.39 -6.24 -10.97
CA SER A 24 -3.38 -5.41 -10.27
C SER A 24 -4.29 -6.27 -9.40
N ASP A 25 -4.83 -7.37 -9.95
CA ASP A 25 -5.71 -8.28 -9.21
C ASP A 25 -5.01 -8.91 -8.02
N LEU A 26 -3.76 -9.34 -8.21
CA LEU A 26 -2.93 -9.87 -7.13
C LEU A 26 -2.66 -8.79 -6.06
N SER A 27 -2.34 -7.57 -6.47
CA SER A 27 -2.07 -6.47 -5.55
C SER A 27 -3.29 -6.14 -4.71
N ASN A 28 -4.47 -6.06 -5.34
CA ASN A 28 -5.75 -5.85 -4.64
C ASN A 28 -6.02 -6.98 -3.62
N GLN A 29 -5.88 -8.25 -4.02
CA GLN A 29 -6.07 -9.39 -3.10
C GLN A 29 -5.08 -9.35 -1.93
N LEU A 30 -3.83 -8.95 -2.16
CA LEU A 30 -2.84 -8.81 -1.09
C LEU A 30 -3.23 -7.69 -0.12
N VAL A 31 -3.70 -6.55 -0.62
CA VAL A 31 -4.21 -5.46 0.24
C VAL A 31 -5.36 -5.95 1.11
N ASP A 32 -6.34 -6.64 0.54
CA ASP A 32 -7.49 -7.20 1.28
C ASP A 32 -7.03 -8.15 2.38
N ILE A 33 -6.13 -9.10 2.07
CA ILE A 33 -5.59 -10.06 3.05
C ILE A 33 -4.83 -9.33 4.17
N LEU A 34 -4.03 -8.32 3.85
CA LEU A 34 -3.26 -7.57 4.84
C LEU A 34 -4.18 -6.77 5.78
N LEU A 35 -5.27 -6.21 5.26
CA LEU A 35 -6.30 -5.54 6.07
C LEU A 35 -7.06 -6.53 6.96
N ASP A 36 -7.38 -7.72 6.46
CA ASP A 36 -7.99 -8.80 7.25
C ASP A 36 -7.07 -9.29 8.37
N ILE A 37 -5.77 -9.39 8.12
CA ILE A 37 -4.76 -9.68 9.16
C ILE A 37 -4.76 -8.56 10.21
N TYR A 38 -4.79 -7.30 9.78
CA TYR A 38 -4.85 -6.16 10.69
C TYR A 38 -6.13 -6.17 11.55
N ALA A 39 -7.26 -6.64 11.03
CA ALA A 39 -8.51 -6.72 11.79
C ALA A 39 -8.42 -7.65 13.02
N GLN A 40 -7.42 -8.52 13.11
CA GLN A 40 -7.20 -9.39 14.28
C GLN A 40 -6.75 -8.57 15.50
N SER A 41 -7.41 -8.75 16.65
CA SER A 41 -7.18 -7.95 17.87
C SER A 41 -5.75 -7.99 18.38
N GLU A 42 -5.08 -9.14 18.24
CA GLU A 42 -3.69 -9.32 18.68
C GLU A 42 -2.73 -8.45 17.86
N ILE A 43 -2.98 -8.32 16.57
CA ILE A 43 -2.16 -7.51 15.66
C ILE A 43 -2.28 -6.02 15.98
N ARG A 44 -3.50 -5.52 16.20
CA ARG A 44 -3.75 -4.10 16.53
C ARG A 44 -3.08 -3.64 17.81
N ARG A 45 -2.76 -4.55 18.73
CA ARG A 45 -2.03 -4.20 19.97
C ARG A 45 -0.54 -4.00 19.73
N HIS A 46 0.01 -4.54 18.64
CA HIS A 46 1.43 -4.45 18.31
C HIS A 46 1.69 -3.35 17.29
N SER A 47 1.96 -2.13 17.78
CA SER A 47 2.16 -0.94 16.95
C SER A 47 3.23 -1.13 15.86
N HIS A 48 4.35 -1.80 16.15
CA HIS A 48 5.40 -2.03 15.14
C HIS A 48 4.90 -2.95 14.01
N PHE A 49 4.18 -4.03 14.34
CA PHE A 49 3.70 -4.96 13.33
C PHE A 49 2.57 -4.33 12.51
N SER A 50 1.71 -3.55 13.14
CA SER A 50 0.67 -2.77 12.46
C SER A 50 1.25 -1.74 11.48
N ILE A 51 2.33 -1.04 11.86
CA ILE A 51 3.05 -0.13 10.95
C ILE A 51 3.68 -0.91 9.79
N LEU A 52 4.25 -2.09 10.03
CA LEU A 52 4.84 -2.92 8.98
C LEU A 52 3.77 -3.39 7.97
N LEU A 53 2.58 -3.75 8.44
CA LEU A 53 1.45 -4.10 7.56
C LEU A 53 1.06 -2.91 6.68
N ALA A 54 0.89 -1.72 7.28
CA ALA A 54 0.59 -0.50 6.53
C ALA A 54 1.68 -0.16 5.50
N ASP A 55 2.96 -0.27 5.87
CA ASP A 55 4.09 -0.08 4.95
C ASP A 55 4.06 -1.10 3.80
N THR A 56 3.63 -2.34 4.07
CA THR A 56 3.48 -3.37 3.05
C THR A 56 2.31 -3.06 2.12
N ILE A 57 1.17 -2.61 2.65
CA ILE A 57 0.02 -2.18 1.84
C ILE A 57 0.44 -1.04 0.90
N PHE A 58 1.22 -0.07 1.38
CA PHE A 58 1.71 1.04 0.54
C PHE A 58 2.59 0.63 -0.65
N ILE A 59 3.22 -0.55 -0.60
CA ILE A 59 3.97 -1.08 -1.76
C ILE A 59 3.02 -1.46 -2.90
N HIS A 60 1.82 -1.93 -2.56
CA HIS A 60 0.81 -2.41 -3.50
C HIS A 60 -0.20 -1.33 -3.88
N ASP A 61 -0.52 -0.43 -2.95
CA ASP A 61 -1.43 0.70 -3.14
C ASP A 61 -0.92 1.91 -2.34
N SER A 62 -0.20 2.81 -3.02
CA SER A 62 0.43 3.97 -2.38
C SER A 62 -0.57 5.01 -1.87
N LEU A 63 -1.82 4.94 -2.31
CA LEU A 63 -2.91 5.84 -1.92
C LEU A 63 -3.96 5.16 -1.04
N ASN A 64 -3.60 4.04 -0.42
CA ASN A 64 -4.49 3.35 0.50
C ASN A 64 -4.74 4.15 1.78
N GLU A 65 -5.98 4.62 1.96
CA GLU A 65 -6.35 5.46 3.12
C GLU A 65 -6.37 4.69 4.44
N ASP A 66 -6.63 3.37 4.41
CA ASP A 66 -6.62 2.55 5.61
C ASP A 66 -5.19 2.30 6.09
N ALA A 67 -4.25 2.02 5.18
CA ALA A 67 -2.83 1.96 5.51
C ALA A 67 -2.32 3.28 6.11
N LEU A 68 -2.76 4.42 5.56
CA LEU A 68 -2.43 5.73 6.11
C LEU A 68 -2.93 5.89 7.55
N SER A 69 -4.20 5.58 7.80
CA SER A 69 -4.82 5.60 9.12
C SER A 69 -4.03 4.74 10.11
N ILE A 70 -3.82 3.47 9.78
CA ILE A 70 -3.12 2.49 10.61
C ILE A 70 -1.73 3.03 10.98
N LYS A 71 -0.95 3.45 9.99
CA LYS A 71 0.42 3.94 10.20
C LYS A 71 0.45 5.18 11.07
N CYS A 72 -0.40 6.17 10.78
CA CYS A 72 -0.43 7.43 11.53
C CYS A 72 -0.90 7.22 12.97
N ALA A 73 -1.99 6.46 13.19
CA ALA A 73 -2.52 6.17 14.51
C ALA A 73 -1.49 5.47 15.41
N HIS A 74 -0.83 4.42 14.89
CA HIS A 74 0.18 3.69 15.66
C HIS A 74 1.48 4.49 15.88
N LEU A 75 1.90 5.32 14.93
CA LEU A 75 3.03 6.23 15.14
C LEU A 75 2.73 7.26 16.25
N VAL A 76 1.51 7.80 16.30
CA VAL A 76 1.08 8.72 17.37
C VAL A 76 1.02 7.99 18.71
N GLN A 77 0.48 6.76 18.75
CA GLN A 77 0.46 5.92 19.95
C GLN A 77 1.87 5.66 20.51
N MET A 78 2.87 5.55 19.63
CA MET A 78 4.28 5.40 20.00
C MET A 78 4.98 6.73 20.36
N GLY A 79 4.27 7.86 20.39
CA GLY A 79 4.84 9.19 20.64
C GLY A 79 5.62 9.78 19.45
N LYS A 80 5.56 9.16 18.27
CA LYS A 80 6.33 9.54 17.08
C LYS A 80 5.53 10.48 16.15
N TYR A 81 4.98 11.55 16.71
CA TYR A 81 4.08 12.48 16.00
C TYR A 81 4.70 13.07 14.73
N GLY A 82 5.98 13.48 14.78
CA GLY A 82 6.67 14.04 13.61
C GLY A 82 6.79 13.05 12.44
N LEU A 83 6.92 11.75 12.71
CA LEU A 83 6.92 10.73 11.67
C LEU A 83 5.51 10.51 11.09
N ALA A 84 4.48 10.54 11.94
CA ALA A 84 3.09 10.43 11.50
C ALA A 84 2.70 11.59 10.58
N GLN A 85 3.08 12.83 10.96
CA GLN A 85 2.79 14.02 10.17
C GLN A 85 3.57 14.05 8.86
N LYS A 86 4.82 13.56 8.86
CA LYS A 86 5.60 13.38 7.63
C LYS A 86 4.93 12.38 6.69
N ALA A 87 4.45 11.24 7.19
CA ALA A 87 3.75 10.24 6.39
C ALA A 87 2.46 10.82 5.77
N TYR A 88 1.65 11.51 6.56
CA TYR A 88 0.45 12.20 6.08
C TYR A 88 0.76 13.25 5.01
N THR A 89 1.78 14.10 5.22
CA THR A 89 2.16 15.13 4.24
C THR A 89 2.64 14.51 2.92
N LEU A 90 3.40 13.41 2.98
CA LEU A 90 3.83 12.68 1.79
C LEU A 90 2.63 12.11 1.02
N PHE A 91 1.70 11.48 1.73
CA PHE A 91 0.46 10.97 1.15
C PHE A 91 -0.36 12.06 0.47
N GLN A 92 -0.57 13.21 1.13
CA GLN A 92 -1.29 14.34 0.54
C GLN A 92 -0.64 14.86 -0.74
N LYS A 93 0.70 14.90 -0.76
CA LYS A 93 1.45 15.33 -1.94
C LYS A 93 1.23 14.36 -3.10
N GLU A 94 1.31 13.06 -2.85
CA GLU A 94 1.10 12.02 -3.85
C GLU A 94 -0.35 12.00 -4.36
N TYR A 95 -1.32 12.08 -3.44
CA TYR A 95 -2.75 12.20 -3.78
C TYR A 95 -3.02 13.40 -4.69
N LYS A 96 -2.42 14.55 -4.37
CA LYS A 96 -2.51 15.75 -5.21
C LYS A 96 -1.86 15.57 -6.57
N THR A 97 -0.73 14.87 -6.65
CA THR A 97 -0.06 14.59 -7.93
C THR A 97 -0.90 13.68 -8.82
N LEU A 98 -1.56 12.66 -8.26
CA LEU A 98 -2.31 11.67 -9.03
C LEU A 98 -3.73 12.13 -9.40
N PHE A 99 -4.44 12.80 -8.48
CA PHE A 99 -5.83 13.22 -8.69
C PHE A 99 -6.02 14.70 -8.98
N ASN A 100 -4.93 15.49 -8.95
CA ASN A 100 -4.98 16.95 -9.07
C ASN A 100 -5.95 17.63 -8.08
N SER A 101 -6.19 16.98 -6.94
CA SER A 101 -7.11 17.41 -5.89
C SER A 101 -6.44 17.28 -4.52
N SER A 102 -6.89 18.07 -3.55
CA SER A 102 -6.41 17.94 -2.17
C SER A 102 -7.08 16.75 -1.49
N PHE A 103 -6.32 16.00 -0.70
CA PHE A 103 -6.86 14.92 0.13
C PHE A 103 -7.90 15.50 1.12
N PRO A 104 -9.14 14.96 1.17
CA PRO A 104 -10.24 15.58 1.91
C PRO A 104 -10.18 15.39 3.42
N HIS A 105 -9.49 14.35 3.90
CA HIS A 105 -9.45 14.02 5.34
C HIS A 105 -8.33 14.76 6.06
N SER A 106 -8.64 15.38 7.20
CA SER A 106 -7.65 16.01 8.07
C SER A 106 -6.78 14.97 8.78
N PHE A 107 -5.61 15.39 9.28
CA PHE A 107 -4.74 14.50 10.05
C PHE A 107 -5.47 13.92 11.29
N GLU A 108 -6.30 14.73 11.96
CA GLU A 108 -7.10 14.28 13.12
C GLU A 108 -8.14 13.23 12.73
N GLN A 109 -8.74 13.32 11.55
CA GLN A 109 -9.67 12.31 11.06
C GLN A 109 -8.94 11.01 10.72
N VAL A 110 -7.73 11.11 10.16
CA VAL A 110 -6.90 9.95 9.80
C VAL A 110 -6.44 9.18 11.04
N ILE A 111 -6.06 9.85 12.13
CA ILE A 111 -5.57 9.16 13.34
C ILE A 111 -6.68 8.58 14.21
N ASN A 112 -7.93 9.00 14.02
CA ASN A 112 -9.10 8.60 14.83
C ASN A 112 -10.11 7.76 14.03
N LYS A 113 -9.70 7.18 12.91
CA LYS A 113 -10.56 6.36 12.04
C LYS A 113 -10.94 5.03 12.71
#